data_AF-A0A6L3YB39-F1
#
_entry.id   AF-A0A6L3YB39-F1
#
_cell.length_a   1.000
_cell.length_b   1.000
_cell.length_c   1.000
_cell.angle_alpha   90.00
_cell.angle_beta   90.00
_cell.angle_gamma   90.00
#
_symmetry.space_group_name_H-M   'P 1'
#
loop_
_entity.id
_entity.type
_entity.pdbx_description
1 polymer ?
#
loop_
_entity_poly.entity_id
_entity_poly.type
_entity_poly.pdbx_seq_one_letter_code
_entity_poly.pdbx_strand_id
1 'polypeptide(L)'
;MPVQLIWSNGVEREIDAIQNLMMAHRQSIIRVECICRDIMENEADASTFRRGVMLDRAEEAEKTIRAKLAAASVGTIEDARIKAAHFRQLISAGRCDFEIADVLAFLESIELIQLEKRSNPAQG
;
A
#
# COMPACT_ATOMS: atom_id res chain seq x y z
N MET A 1 -8.93 23.30 5.19
CA MET A 1 -8.10 24.02 4.20
C MET A 1 -7.04 23.06 3.70
N PRO A 2 -6.97 22.71 2.41
CA PRO A 2 -5.91 21.86 1.90
C PRO A 2 -4.70 22.74 1.54
N VAL A 3 -3.53 22.37 2.07
CA VAL A 3 -2.26 23.04 1.73
C VAL A 3 -1.80 22.48 0.38
N GLN A 4 -1.81 23.31 -0.66
CA GLN A 4 -1.22 22.98 -1.95
C GLN A 4 0.31 23.13 -1.85
N LEU A 5 1.03 22.02 -1.97
CA LEU A 5 2.46 22.03 -2.20
C LEU A 5 2.71 22.07 -3.71
N ILE A 6 3.06 23.25 -4.22
CA ILE A 6 3.47 23.46 -5.61
C ILE A 6 4.98 23.18 -5.69
N TRP A 7 5.36 22.19 -6.50
CA TRP A 7 6.78 21.86 -6.76
C TRP A 7 7.20 22.37 -8.14
N SER A 8 8.37 23.01 -8.19
CA SER A 8 8.86 23.92 -9.25
C SER A 8 9.27 23.27 -10.58
N ASN A 9 8.94 22.00 -10.83
CA ASN A 9 9.56 21.19 -11.88
C ASN A 9 8.60 20.67 -12.95
N GLY A 10 7.28 20.88 -12.82
CA GLY A 10 6.30 20.58 -13.89
C GLY A 10 6.22 19.10 -14.32
N VAL A 11 6.86 18.18 -13.60
CA VAL A 11 6.73 16.73 -13.79
C VAL A 11 5.76 16.23 -12.74
N GLU A 12 4.60 15.75 -13.20
CA GLU A 12 3.62 15.02 -12.39
C GLU A 12 4.35 13.80 -11.78
N ARG A 13 4.75 13.91 -10.52
CA ARG A 13 5.73 13.04 -9.88
C ARG A 13 5.05 11.83 -9.25
N GLU A 14 5.70 10.69 -9.39
CA GLU A 14 5.46 9.35 -8.80
C GLU A 14 4.98 9.32 -7.32
N ILE A 15 5.14 10.41 -6.56
CA ILE A 15 4.59 10.62 -5.22
C ILE A 15 3.06 10.52 -5.22
N ASP A 16 2.38 11.09 -6.22
CA ASP A 16 0.93 10.95 -6.36
C ASP A 16 0.55 9.49 -6.59
N ALA A 17 1.40 8.73 -7.30
CA ALA A 17 1.18 7.31 -7.54
C ALA A 17 1.30 6.47 -6.25
N ILE A 18 2.29 6.72 -5.39
CA ILE A 18 2.43 6.02 -4.11
C ILE A 18 1.27 6.36 -3.17
N GLN A 19 0.90 7.64 -3.08
CA GLN A 19 -0.24 8.05 -2.25
C GLN A 19 -1.55 7.43 -2.73
N ASN A 20 -1.77 7.39 -4.05
CA ASN A 20 -2.93 6.71 -4.65
C ASN A 20 -2.92 5.21 -4.34
N LEU A 21 -1.77 4.54 -4.42
CA LEU A 21 -1.64 3.13 -4.04
C LEU A 21 -1.90 2.90 -2.55
N MET A 22 -1.42 3.77 -1.67
CA MET A 22 -1.70 3.71 -0.23
C MET A 22 -3.19 3.91 0.08
N MET A 23 -3.85 4.82 -0.64
CA MET A 23 -5.30 5.03 -0.50
C MET A 23 -6.09 3.83 -1.02
N ALA A 24 -5.72 3.27 -2.17
CA ALA A 24 -6.32 2.05 -2.71
C ALA A 24 -6.15 0.87 -1.74
N HIS A 25 -4.96 0.74 -1.14
CA HIS A 25 -4.68 -0.30 -0.16
C HIS A 25 -5.58 -0.17 1.08
N ARG A 26 -5.69 1.04 1.65
CA ARG A 26 -6.62 1.29 2.77
C ARG A 26 -8.07 0.95 2.41
N GLN A 27 -8.52 1.31 1.21
CA GLN A 27 -9.87 0.99 0.76
C GLN A 27 -10.09 -0.52 0.61
N SER A 28 -9.09 -1.25 0.12
CA SER A 28 -9.17 -2.71 0.03
C SER A 28 -9.29 -3.38 1.39
N ILE A 29 -8.52 -2.92 2.39
CA ILE A 29 -8.61 -3.42 3.78
C ILE A 29 -10.00 -3.14 4.37
N ILE A 30 -10.50 -1.90 4.22
CA ILE A 30 -11.86 -1.55 4.68
C ILE A 30 -12.91 -2.45 4.02
N ARG A 31 -12.73 -2.77 2.73
CA ARG A 31 -13.66 -3.65 2.01
C ARG A 31 -13.66 -5.06 2.58
N VAL A 32 -12.49 -5.62 2.88
CA VAL A 32 -12.35 -6.92 3.57
C VAL A 32 -13.01 -6.87 4.94
N GLU A 33 -12.70 -5.86 5.77
CA GLU A 33 -13.28 -5.68 7.10
C GLU A 33 -14.82 -5.61 7.07
N CYS A 34 -15.41 -4.89 6.10
CA CYS A 34 -16.86 -4.81 5.94
C CYS A 34 -17.47 -6.16 5.56
N ILE A 35 -16.86 -6.91 4.63
CA ILE A 35 -17.38 -8.24 4.23
C ILE A 35 -17.29 -9.22 5.40
N CYS A 36 -16.18 -9.24 6.14
CA CYS A 36 -16.04 -10.07 7.35
C CYS A 36 -17.13 -9.74 8.38
N ARG A 37 -17.37 -8.45 8.63
CA ARG A 37 -18.44 -8.02 9.53
C ARG A 37 -19.81 -8.47 9.05
N ASP A 38 -20.12 -8.27 7.76
CA ASP A 38 -21.39 -8.68 7.18
C ASP A 38 -21.60 -10.20 7.28
N ILE A 39 -20.53 -11.00 7.15
CA ILE A 39 -20.58 -12.46 7.35
C ILE A 39 -20.90 -12.78 8.81
N MET A 40 -20.18 -12.18 9.77
CA MET A 40 -20.37 -12.40 11.21
C MET A 40 -21.79 -12.02 11.66
N GLU A 41 -22.35 -10.94 11.12
CA GLU A 41 -23.69 -10.46 11.50
C GLU A 41 -24.82 -11.28 10.87
N ASN A 42 -24.57 -12.02 9.78
CA ASN A 42 -25.60 -12.67 8.98
C ASN A 42 -25.28 -14.14 8.66
N GLU A 43 -24.61 -14.83 9.59
CA GLU A 43 -24.01 -16.17 9.42
C GLU A 43 -25.00 -17.28 9.00
N ALA A 44 -26.27 -17.13 9.35
CA ALA A 44 -27.31 -18.16 9.21
C ALA A 44 -28.02 -18.21 7.83
N ASP A 45 -27.61 -17.40 6.86
CA ASP A 45 -28.34 -17.21 5.62
C ASP A 45 -27.67 -17.90 4.41
N ALA A 46 -28.45 -18.35 3.42
CA ALA A 46 -27.94 -19.01 2.20
C ALA A 46 -27.01 -18.10 1.37
N SER A 47 -26.94 -16.81 1.70
CA SER A 47 -26.03 -15.81 1.16
C SER A 47 -24.59 -15.94 1.66
N THR A 48 -24.32 -16.69 2.73
CA THR A 48 -22.98 -16.86 3.33
C THR A 48 -21.96 -17.43 2.34
N PHE A 49 -22.35 -18.39 1.49
CA PHE A 49 -21.46 -18.89 0.42
C PHE A 49 -21.06 -17.80 -0.58
N ARG A 50 -22.03 -16.96 -1.01
CA ARG A 50 -21.74 -15.83 -1.91
C ARG A 50 -20.85 -14.78 -1.24
N ARG A 51 -21.03 -14.54 0.06
CA ARG A 51 -20.16 -13.64 0.83
C ARG A 51 -18.75 -14.19 1.00
N GLY A 52 -18.58 -15.50 1.17
CA GLY A 52 -17.27 -16.16 1.14
C GLY A 52 -16.51 -15.90 -0.16
N VAL A 53 -17.17 -16.10 -1.32
CA VAL A 53 -16.57 -15.78 -2.62
C VAL A 53 -16.23 -14.29 -2.77
N MET A 54 -17.04 -13.39 -2.17
CA MET A 54 -16.74 -11.96 -2.16
C MET A 54 -15.55 -11.63 -1.26
N LEU A 55 -15.38 -12.34 -0.14
CA LEU A 55 -14.25 -12.21 0.76
C LEU A 55 -12.97 -12.64 0.06
N ASP A 56 -12.94 -13.84 -0.53
CA ASP A 56 -11.77 -14.36 -1.26
C ASP A 56 -11.30 -13.36 -2.35
N ARG A 57 -12.25 -12.78 -3.08
CA ARG A 57 -11.95 -11.77 -4.10
C ARG A 57 -11.44 -10.46 -3.52
N ALA A 58 -11.94 -10.05 -2.36
CA ALA A 58 -11.50 -8.83 -1.70
C ALA A 58 -10.08 -8.99 -1.12
N GLU A 59 -9.77 -10.16 -0.57
CA GLU A 59 -8.43 -10.51 -0.09
C GLU A 59 -7.43 -10.59 -1.23
N GLU A 60 -7.77 -11.22 -2.36
CA GLU A 60 -6.90 -11.26 -3.54
C GLU A 60 -6.64 -9.85 -4.12
N ALA A 61 -7.66 -8.98 -4.08
CA ALA A 61 -7.53 -7.59 -4.48
C ALA A 61 -6.62 -6.80 -3.52
N GLU A 62 -6.77 -6.98 -2.21
CA GLU A 62 -5.87 -6.42 -1.19
C GLU A 62 -4.43 -6.85 -1.45
N LYS A 63 -4.20 -8.16 -1.62
CA LYS A 63 -2.88 -8.74 -1.85
C LYS A 63 -2.24 -8.16 -3.11
N THR A 64 -2.99 -8.05 -4.19
CA THR A 64 -2.50 -7.45 -5.45
C THR A 64 -2.09 -5.99 -5.25
N ILE A 65 -2.90 -5.20 -4.55
CA ILE A 65 -2.60 -3.78 -4.30
C ILE A 65 -1.42 -3.63 -3.35
N ARG A 66 -1.34 -4.47 -2.32
CA ARG A 66 -0.24 -4.52 -1.35
C ARG A 66 1.09 -4.84 -2.02
N ALA A 67 1.13 -5.86 -2.88
CA ALA A 67 2.32 -6.21 -3.66
C ALA A 67 2.74 -5.08 -4.61
N LYS A 68 1.79 -4.45 -5.30
CA LYS A 68 2.07 -3.27 -6.14
C LYS A 68 2.63 -2.11 -5.32
N LEU A 69 2.04 -1.83 -4.16
CA LEU A 69 2.53 -0.80 -3.27
C LEU A 69 3.93 -1.16 -2.79
N ALA A 70 4.18 -2.39 -2.32
CA ALA A 70 5.50 -2.86 -1.89
C ALA A 70 6.57 -2.69 -2.97
N ALA A 71 6.27 -3.05 -4.21
CA ALA A 71 7.18 -2.90 -5.35
C ALA A 71 7.28 -1.47 -5.92
N ALA A 72 6.38 -0.55 -5.54
CA ALA A 72 6.39 0.80 -6.08
C ALA A 72 7.72 1.50 -5.78
N SER A 73 8.38 1.99 -6.83
CA SER A 73 9.61 2.76 -6.70
C SER A 73 9.38 3.98 -5.82
N VAL A 74 10.38 4.32 -5.02
CA VAL A 74 10.39 5.50 -4.17
C VAL A 74 11.45 6.46 -4.70
N GLY A 75 11.07 7.70 -5.00
CA GLY A 75 12.00 8.70 -5.54
C GLY A 75 12.88 9.35 -4.46
N THR A 76 12.44 9.32 -3.20
CA THR A 76 13.16 9.95 -2.09
C THR A 76 13.13 9.11 -0.81
N ILE A 77 14.06 9.40 0.10
CA ILE A 77 14.07 8.79 1.45
C ILE A 77 12.79 9.13 2.22
N GLU A 78 12.19 10.30 1.96
CA GLU A 78 10.95 10.69 2.61
C GLU A 78 9.77 9.83 2.13
N ASP A 79 9.69 9.55 0.83
CA ASP A 79 8.69 8.63 0.27
C ASP A 79 8.84 7.22 0.86
N ALA A 80 10.09 6.76 1.00
CA ALA A 80 10.39 5.49 1.67
C ALA A 80 9.90 5.47 3.13
N ARG A 81 10.06 6.57 3.88
CA ARG A 81 9.57 6.69 5.26
C ARG A 81 8.05 6.69 5.33
N ILE A 82 7.37 7.42 4.45
CA ILE A 82 5.90 7.46 4.38
C ILE A 82 5.35 6.06 4.11
N LYS A 83 5.92 5.36 3.13
CA LYS A 83 5.58 3.99 2.77
C LYS A 83 5.85 3.00 3.92
N ALA A 84 7.00 3.11 4.59
CA ALA A 84 7.32 2.32 5.77
C ALA A 84 6.33 2.55 6.93
N ALA A 85 6.01 3.82 7.20
CA ALA A 85 5.09 4.20 8.27
C ALA A 85 3.68 3.65 8.00
N HIS A 86 3.23 3.66 6.75
CA HIS A 86 1.96 3.07 6.34
C HIS A 86 1.88 1.59 6.69
N PHE A 87 2.87 0.80 6.27
CA PHE A 87 2.89 -0.63 6.52
C PHE A 87 3.08 -0.95 8.00
N ARG A 88 3.94 -0.21 8.71
CA ARG A 88 4.08 -0.33 10.16
C ARG A 88 2.75 -0.12 10.88
N GLN A 89 1.99 0.90 10.47
CA GLN A 89 0.68 1.18 11.07
C GLN A 89 -0.27 0.00 10.90
N LEU A 90 -0.31 -0.60 9.70
CA LEU A 90 -1.20 -1.74 9.42
C LEU A 90 -0.82 -3.00 10.19
N ILE A 91 0.48 -3.32 10.26
CA ILE A 91 0.99 -4.44 11.05
C ILE A 91 0.66 -4.24 12.53
N SER A 92 0.91 -3.03 13.07
CA SER A 92 0.64 -2.74 14.48
C SER A 92 -0.84 -2.83 14.85
N ALA A 93 -1.72 -2.63 13.87
CA ALA A 93 -3.17 -2.73 14.05
C ALA A 93 -3.70 -4.15 13.80
N GLY A 94 -2.86 -5.11 13.37
CA GLY A 94 -3.28 -6.46 12.99
C GLY A 94 -4.21 -6.50 11.79
N ARG A 95 -4.11 -5.52 10.87
CA ARG A 95 -5.06 -5.34 9.75
C ARG A 95 -4.54 -5.82 8.40
N CYS A 96 -3.30 -6.30 8.35
CA CYS A 96 -2.64 -6.65 7.11
C CYS A 96 -1.53 -7.65 7.42
N ASP A 97 -1.60 -8.80 6.77
CA ASP A 97 -0.54 -9.80 6.79
C ASP A 97 0.47 -9.49 5.70
N PHE A 98 1.75 -9.64 6.03
CA PHE A 98 2.85 -9.43 5.11
C PHE A 98 3.40 -10.77 4.63
N GLU A 99 3.52 -10.93 3.31
CA GLU A 99 4.32 -12.03 2.78
C GLU A 99 5.79 -11.60 2.74
N ILE A 100 6.68 -12.59 2.81
CA ILE A 100 8.14 -12.35 2.71
C ILE A 100 8.46 -11.63 1.40
N ALA A 101 7.72 -11.94 0.32
CA ALA A 101 7.87 -11.30 -0.98
C ALA A 101 7.64 -9.78 -0.92
N ASP A 102 6.68 -9.30 -0.14
CA ASP A 102 6.41 -7.87 -0.01
C ASP A 102 7.50 -7.14 0.75
N VAL A 103 8.07 -7.79 1.76
CA VAL A 103 9.21 -7.24 2.50
C VAL A 103 10.42 -7.10 1.58
N LEU A 104 10.71 -8.13 0.78
CA LEU A 104 11.81 -8.09 -0.19
C LEU A 104 11.58 -7.01 -1.26
N ALA A 105 10.39 -6.97 -1.86
CA ALA A 105 10.03 -5.95 -2.85
C ALA A 105 10.13 -4.53 -2.27
N PHE A 106 9.73 -4.34 -1.01
CA PHE A 106 9.89 -3.07 -0.32
C PHE A 106 11.36 -2.68 -0.15
N LEU A 107 12.22 -3.60 0.27
CA LEU A 107 13.66 -3.35 0.42
C LEU A 107 14.32 -3.01 -0.92
N GLU A 108 14.00 -3.76 -1.97
CA GLU A 108 14.48 -3.52 -3.34
C GLU A 108 14.06 -2.13 -3.85
N SER A 109 12.82 -1.70 -3.54
CA SER A 109 12.35 -0.36 -3.91
C SER A 109 13.18 0.77 -3.30
N ILE A 110 13.80 0.55 -2.13
CA ILE A 110 14.66 1.53 -1.44
C ILE A 110 16.10 1.46 -1.94
N GLU A 111 16.60 0.28 -2.25
CA GLU A 111 17.99 0.07 -2.69
C GLU A 111 18.31 0.82 -3.98
N LEU A 112 17.32 0.97 -4.88
CA LEU A 112 17.40 1.82 -6.08
C LEU A 112 17.79 3.27 -5.77
N ILE A 113 17.27 3.87 -4.68
CA ILE A 113 17.62 5.24 -4.26
C ILE A 113 19.11 5.33 -3.88
N GLN A 114 19.64 4.31 -3.19
CA GLN A 114 21.01 4.33 -2.68
C GLN A 114 22.04 4.21 -3.81
N LEU A 115 21.75 3.40 -4.84
CA LEU A 115 22.61 3.24 -6.02
C LEU A 115 22.64 4.49 -6.90
N GLU A 116 21.51 5.19 -7.05
CA GLU A 116 21.43 6.43 -7.82
C GLU A 116 22.19 7.58 -7.15
N LYS A 117 22.09 7.73 -5.82
CA LYS A 117 22.90 8.69 -5.05
C LYS A 117 24.40 8.38 -5.12
N ARG A 118 24.79 7.11 -5.09
CA ARG A 118 26.20 6.70 -5.11
C ARG A 118 26.86 6.93 -6.48
N SER A 119 26.06 6.94 -7.54
CA SER A 119 26.52 7.19 -8.91
C SER A 119 26.58 8.68 -9.28
N ASN A 120 25.96 9.57 -8.48
CA ASN A 120 25.96 11.02 -8.75
C ASN A 120 26.23 11.86 -7.48
N PRO A 121 27.49 11.97 -7.03
CA PRO A 121 27.85 12.67 -5.78
C PRO A 121 27.83 14.22 -5.87
N ALA A 122 27.36 14.81 -6.97
CA ALA A 122 27.57 16.23 -7.27
C ALA A 122 26.49 17.22 -6.80
N GLN A 123 25.54 16.81 -5.94
CA GLN A 123 24.56 17.73 -5.35
C GLN A 123 24.49 17.57 -3.82
N GLY A 124 25.54 18.07 -3.16
CA GLY A 124 25.58 18.38 -1.73
C GLY A 124 25.60 19.88 -1.52
#